data_AF-E5Y336-F1
#
_entry.id   AF-E5Y336-F1
#
_cell.length_a   1.000
_cell.length_b   1.000
_cell.length_c   1.000
_cell.angle_alpha   90.00
_cell.angle_beta   90.00
_cell.angle_gamma   90.00
#
_symmetry.space_group_name_H-M   'P 1'
#
loop_
_entity.id
_entity.type
_entity.pdbx_description
1 polymer ?
#
loop_
_entity_poly.entity_id
_entity_poly.type
_entity_poly.pdbx_seq_one_letter_code
_entity_poly.pdbx_strand_id
1 'polypeptide(L)'
;MKHILFGLAAVLFASSVALADDQLTAQVKPASAEAAQPSAPVPAKVPSGADADVHTANSESAASAEKPAPTGERGIGAFSLGMSEDEAKALGAKPTDNADMLQLPFKWMEADWTCVVQFQEGKAVAVILYANMSDPLLARVFDDLRAQDCMPITVQPAMGHADLYQLAAQGKSDDECWTAMRKRLNVFSTATEGACSVLFTTQGFFKALASTVKDPSKEEAILTEHTADPVYAVNIDMSANQLTYLITSWGFISK
;
A
#
# COMPACT_ATOMS: atom_id res chain seq x y z
N MET A 1 -0.72 -16.74 -15.28
CA MET A 1 0.28 -15.64 -15.10
C MET A 1 0.11 -14.41 -15.97
N LYS A 2 -0.19 -14.51 -17.29
CA LYS A 2 -0.48 -13.31 -18.10
C LYS A 2 -1.61 -12.44 -17.51
N HIS A 3 -2.66 -13.07 -16.98
CA HIS A 3 -3.78 -12.38 -16.31
C HIS A 3 -3.35 -11.59 -15.06
N ILE A 4 -2.44 -12.14 -14.24
CA ILE A 4 -1.89 -11.48 -13.04
C ILE A 4 -1.17 -10.18 -13.43
N LEU A 5 -0.45 -10.18 -14.55
CA LEU A 5 0.27 -9.01 -15.05
C LEU A 5 -0.71 -7.90 -15.49
N PHE A 6 -1.82 -8.26 -16.12
CA PHE A 6 -2.86 -7.32 -16.50
C PHE A 6 -3.62 -6.77 -15.29
N GLY A 7 -3.97 -7.62 -14.32
CA GLY A 7 -4.62 -7.22 -13.08
C GLY A 7 -3.74 -6.31 -12.22
N LEU A 8 -2.47 -6.67 -12.01
CA LEU A 8 -1.52 -5.84 -11.26
C LEU A 8 -1.28 -4.49 -11.95
N ALA A 9 -1.13 -4.47 -13.28
CA ALA A 9 -1.01 -3.24 -14.04
C ALA A 9 -2.26 -2.37 -13.87
N ALA A 10 -3.47 -2.92 -13.98
CA ALA A 10 -4.71 -2.17 -13.82
C ALA A 10 -4.82 -1.51 -12.44
N VAL A 11 -4.44 -2.22 -11.37
CA VAL A 11 -4.42 -1.67 -10.01
C VAL A 11 -3.38 -0.54 -9.90
N LEU A 12 -2.15 -0.77 -10.36
CA LEU A 12 -1.11 0.25 -10.32
C LEU A 12 -1.46 1.49 -11.17
N PHE A 13 -2.04 1.32 -12.36
CA PHE A 13 -2.47 2.42 -13.23
C PHE A 13 -3.60 3.24 -12.62
N ALA A 14 -4.61 2.59 -12.04
CA ALA A 14 -5.71 3.29 -11.38
C ALA A 14 -5.21 4.15 -10.21
N SER A 15 -4.17 3.70 -9.52
CA SER A 15 -3.58 4.40 -8.38
C SER A 15 -2.56 5.47 -8.78
N SER A 16 -1.85 5.33 -9.91
CA SER A 16 -0.99 6.39 -10.46
C SER A 16 -1.75 7.65 -10.87
N VAL A 17 -2.99 7.53 -11.33
CA VAL A 17 -3.86 8.69 -11.61
C VAL A 17 -4.12 9.49 -10.33
N ALA A 18 -4.40 8.80 -9.21
CA ALA A 18 -4.64 9.46 -7.92
C ALA A 18 -3.42 10.26 -7.41
N LEU A 19 -2.20 9.76 -7.66
CA LEU A 19 -0.96 10.46 -7.27
C LEU A 19 -0.62 11.68 -8.15
N ALA A 20 -0.94 11.63 -9.44
CA ALA A 20 -0.54 12.66 -10.39
C ALA A 20 -1.21 14.01 -10.07
N ASP A 21 -2.45 13.99 -9.59
CA ASP A 21 -3.20 15.21 -9.26
C ASP A 21 -2.85 15.78 -7.87
N ASP A 22 -2.42 14.98 -6.90
CA ASP A 22 -1.96 15.48 -5.59
C ASP A 22 -0.63 16.25 -5.70
N GLN A 23 0.24 15.84 -6.64
CA GLN A 23 1.44 16.60 -7.02
C GLN A 23 1.09 17.88 -7.78
N LEU A 24 0.04 17.86 -8.62
CA LEU A 24 -0.42 19.02 -9.38
C LEU A 24 -1.05 20.08 -8.47
N THR A 25 -1.80 19.64 -7.45
CA THR A 25 -2.44 20.51 -6.45
C THR A 25 -1.46 21.01 -5.40
N ALA A 26 -0.43 20.23 -5.04
CA ALA A 26 0.66 20.67 -4.15
C ALA A 26 1.61 21.71 -4.78
N GLN A 27 1.75 21.75 -6.11
CA GLN A 27 2.54 22.79 -6.80
C GLN A 27 1.81 24.13 -6.97
N VAL A 28 0.50 24.21 -6.72
CA VAL A 28 -0.25 25.47 -6.76
C VAL A 28 -0.36 26.04 -5.34
N LYS A 29 0.73 26.65 -4.84
CA LYS A 29 0.67 27.57 -3.68
C LYS A 29 0.92 29.01 -4.13
N PRO A 30 0.17 30.02 -3.63
CA PRO A 30 -0.09 31.26 -4.36
C PRO A 30 0.99 32.32 -4.12
N ALA A 31 1.27 33.10 -5.16
CA ALA A 31 2.07 34.31 -5.06
C ALA A 31 1.18 35.52 -4.70
N SER A 32 1.24 35.87 -3.41
CA SER A 32 1.36 37.23 -2.84
C SER A 32 0.25 38.29 -3.03
N ALA A 33 0.11 39.07 -1.96
CA ALA A 33 -0.99 39.94 -1.56
C ALA A 33 -0.85 41.43 -1.96
N GLU A 34 -1.75 42.23 -1.38
CA GLU A 34 -1.92 43.71 -1.35
C GLU A 34 -2.85 44.33 -2.42
N ALA A 35 -3.79 45.23 -2.10
CA ALA A 35 -4.20 45.92 -0.87
C ALA A 35 -5.61 46.51 -1.06
N ALA A 36 -6.42 46.61 0.00
CA ALA A 36 -7.27 47.78 0.33
C ALA A 36 -8.29 47.47 1.45
N GLN A 37 -8.08 48.07 2.61
CA GLN A 37 -9.13 48.57 3.52
C GLN A 37 -8.93 50.10 3.60
N PRO A 38 -9.88 50.93 4.11
CA PRO A 38 -10.98 50.60 5.03
C PRO A 38 -12.32 51.31 4.74
N SER A 39 -13.39 50.95 5.47
CA SER A 39 -14.34 51.91 6.07
C SER A 39 -15.34 51.19 7.00
N ALA A 40 -15.43 51.66 8.24
CA ALA A 40 -16.55 51.43 9.17
C ALA A 40 -17.52 52.64 9.11
N PRO A 41 -18.76 52.55 9.66
CA PRO A 41 -18.93 52.76 11.10
C PRO A 41 -20.00 51.86 11.79
N VAL A 42 -19.95 51.91 13.13
CA VAL A 42 -20.72 51.21 14.22
C VAL A 42 -21.85 52.17 14.72
N PRO A 43 -22.75 51.95 15.73
CA PRO A 43 -23.16 50.78 16.58
C PRO A 43 -24.70 50.52 16.67
N ALA A 44 -25.12 49.43 17.34
CA ALA A 44 -25.98 49.51 18.57
C ALA A 44 -26.45 48.15 19.15
N LYS A 45 -26.05 47.91 20.42
CA LYS A 45 -26.89 47.53 21.58
C LYS A 45 -27.34 46.06 21.80
N VAL A 46 -26.64 45.43 22.76
CA VAL A 46 -26.98 44.27 23.65
C VAL A 46 -27.91 44.80 24.79
N PRO A 47 -28.73 44.05 25.58
CA PRO A 47 -28.46 42.76 26.29
C PRO A 47 -29.67 41.76 26.34
N SER A 48 -29.69 40.58 26.96
CA SER A 48 -29.19 40.12 28.27
C SER A 48 -29.44 38.61 28.47
N GLY A 49 -28.57 37.95 29.25
CA GLY A 49 -28.83 36.78 30.14
C GLY A 49 -28.72 35.38 29.50
N ALA A 50 -28.09 34.35 30.11
CA ALA A 50 -27.42 34.20 31.39
C ALA A 50 -26.54 32.92 31.36
N ASP A 51 -25.37 33.03 31.99
CA ASP A 51 -24.51 32.07 32.71
C ASP A 51 -24.63 30.54 32.53
N ALA A 52 -23.49 29.93 32.18
CA ALA A 52 -22.79 29.00 33.07
C ALA A 52 -21.29 28.92 32.71
N ASP A 53 -20.49 29.49 33.60
CA ASP A 53 -19.02 29.52 33.64
C ASP A 53 -18.40 28.11 33.78
N VAL A 54 -17.33 27.84 33.05
CA VAL A 54 -16.39 26.72 33.29
C VAL A 54 -14.97 27.26 33.24
N HIS A 55 -14.33 27.32 34.40
CA HIS A 55 -12.89 27.57 34.61
C HIS A 55 -12.55 26.93 35.98
N THR A 56 -11.46 26.22 36.26
CA THR A 56 -10.18 25.91 35.58
C THR A 56 -9.42 24.85 36.40
N ALA A 57 -8.65 23.98 35.71
CA ALA A 57 -7.46 23.20 36.15
C ALA A 57 -7.64 22.13 37.27
N ASN A 58 -6.91 21.00 37.31
CA ASN A 58 -5.53 20.76 36.89
C ASN A 58 -5.22 19.24 36.80
N SER A 59 -4.26 18.91 35.93
CA SER A 59 -3.20 17.88 36.00
C SER A 59 -3.46 16.36 36.12
N GLU A 60 -2.61 15.67 35.34
CA GLU A 60 -2.05 14.31 35.47
C GLU A 60 -2.89 13.11 35.02
N SER A 61 -2.56 12.60 33.82
CA SER A 61 -2.45 11.15 33.56
C SER A 61 -1.72 10.96 32.21
N ALA A 62 -0.43 10.67 32.25
CA ALA A 62 0.15 9.33 32.19
C ALA A 62 0.38 8.84 30.75
N ALA A 63 1.66 8.88 30.36
CA ALA A 63 2.33 8.00 29.40
C ALA A 63 1.52 7.58 28.16
N SER A 64 1.82 8.21 27.01
CA SER A 64 1.64 7.60 25.69
C SER A 64 2.50 6.35 25.59
N ALA A 65 1.97 5.24 26.10
CA ALA A 65 2.42 3.91 25.77
C ALA A 65 1.83 3.59 24.38
N GLU A 66 2.54 4.01 23.33
CA GLU A 66 2.28 3.51 21.99
C GLU A 66 2.77 2.05 21.96
N LYS A 67 1.90 1.14 22.41
CA LYS A 67 2.05 -0.31 22.23
C LYS A 67 1.45 -0.65 20.86
N PRO A 68 2.16 -1.45 20.03
CA PRO A 68 1.86 -1.56 18.61
C PRO A 68 0.55 -2.30 18.40
N ALA A 69 -0.18 -1.95 17.35
CA ALA A 69 -1.24 -2.80 16.84
C ALA A 69 -0.71 -3.65 15.68
N PRO A 70 -0.43 -4.94 15.89
CA PRO A 70 -0.57 -5.95 14.87
C PRO A 70 -1.87 -6.71 15.16
N THR A 71 -2.85 -6.66 14.25
CA THR A 71 -3.82 -7.72 13.97
C THR A 71 -4.88 -7.24 12.99
N GLY A 72 -4.56 -7.33 11.71
CA GLY A 72 -5.52 -7.66 10.68
C GLY A 72 -4.78 -8.60 9.75
N GLU A 73 -5.16 -9.88 9.70
CA GLU A 73 -4.41 -10.94 8.97
C GLU A 73 -4.22 -10.66 7.46
N ARG A 74 -4.73 -9.52 6.94
CA ARG A 74 -4.68 -9.07 5.54
C ARG A 74 -4.69 -7.52 5.44
N GLY A 75 -3.68 -6.83 5.97
CA GLY A 75 -3.65 -5.36 5.97
C GLY A 75 -2.28 -4.72 6.26
N ILE A 76 -2.20 -3.38 6.11
CA ILE A 76 -1.06 -2.54 6.48
C ILE A 76 -1.48 -1.55 7.57
N GLY A 77 -0.91 -1.71 8.76
CA GLY A 77 -1.26 -0.87 9.91
C GLY A 77 -2.76 -0.91 10.19
N ALA A 78 -3.43 0.24 10.10
CA ALA A 78 -4.86 0.36 10.34
C ALA A 78 -5.74 -0.03 9.14
N PHE A 79 -5.18 -0.15 7.92
CA PHE A 79 -5.94 -0.45 6.71
C PHE A 79 -5.90 -1.94 6.38
N SER A 80 -7.03 -2.52 6.00
CA SER A 80 -7.14 -3.93 5.66
C SER A 80 -8.05 -4.16 4.48
N LEU A 81 -7.84 -5.26 3.76
CA LEU A 81 -8.80 -5.73 2.77
C LEU A 81 -10.16 -5.98 3.44
N GLY A 82 -11.25 -5.64 2.75
CA GLY A 82 -12.63 -5.77 3.25
C GLY A 82 -13.08 -4.67 4.23
N MET A 83 -12.21 -3.71 4.57
CA MET A 83 -12.58 -2.49 5.30
C MET A 83 -13.65 -1.70 4.52
N SER A 84 -14.61 -1.12 5.23
CA SER A 84 -15.60 -0.21 4.65
C SER A 84 -15.06 1.20 4.42
N GLU A 85 -15.68 1.95 3.52
CA GLU A 85 -15.32 3.36 3.32
C GLU A 85 -15.45 4.21 4.59
N ASP A 86 -16.48 3.95 5.41
CA ASP A 86 -16.73 4.73 6.62
C ASP A 86 -15.63 4.48 7.67
N GLU A 87 -15.15 3.24 7.79
CA GLU A 87 -13.98 2.91 8.62
C GLU A 87 -12.74 3.65 8.14
N ALA A 88 -12.47 3.67 6.83
CA ALA A 88 -11.34 4.40 6.26
C ALA A 88 -11.47 5.92 6.48
N LYS A 89 -12.66 6.50 6.31
CA LYS A 89 -12.94 7.92 6.60
C LYS A 89 -12.74 8.24 8.09
N ALA A 90 -13.12 7.33 8.99
CA ALA A 90 -12.87 7.47 10.42
C ALA A 90 -11.38 7.46 10.78
N LEU A 91 -10.54 6.81 9.97
CA LEU A 91 -9.07 6.88 10.04
C LEU A 91 -8.50 8.17 9.44
N GLY A 92 -9.34 9.09 8.97
CA GLY A 92 -8.94 10.36 8.38
C GLY A 92 -8.64 10.29 6.88
N ALA A 93 -9.01 9.19 6.21
CA ALA A 93 -8.88 9.08 4.77
C ALA A 93 -9.82 10.06 4.05
N LYS A 94 -9.30 10.70 3.01
CA LYS A 94 -9.99 11.73 2.23
C LYS A 94 -10.27 11.22 0.82
N PRO A 95 -11.37 11.65 0.18
CA PRO A 95 -11.63 11.33 -1.23
C PRO A 95 -10.48 11.77 -2.14
N THR A 96 -10.26 11.02 -3.21
CA THR A 96 -9.47 11.44 -4.38
C THR A 96 -10.40 11.83 -5.53
N ASP A 97 -9.83 12.20 -6.68
CA ASP A 97 -10.61 12.44 -7.91
C ASP A 97 -11.24 11.15 -8.49
N ASN A 98 -10.80 9.99 -8.00
CA ASN A 98 -11.44 8.72 -8.29
C ASN A 98 -12.45 8.40 -7.17
N ALA A 99 -13.74 8.33 -7.53
CA ALA A 99 -14.85 8.17 -6.58
C ALA A 99 -14.73 6.92 -5.70
N ASP A 100 -14.05 5.87 -6.20
CA ASP A 100 -13.86 4.60 -5.50
C ASP A 100 -12.55 4.55 -4.71
N MET A 101 -11.90 5.69 -4.47
CA MET A 101 -10.61 5.75 -3.79
C MET A 101 -10.58 6.78 -2.66
N LEU A 102 -9.97 6.38 -1.55
CA LEU A 102 -9.64 7.27 -0.45
C LEU A 102 -8.12 7.28 -0.24
N GLN A 103 -7.58 8.42 0.18
CA GLN A 103 -6.16 8.58 0.45
C GLN A 103 -5.87 9.21 1.80
N LEU A 104 -4.69 8.92 2.35
CA LEU A 104 -4.17 9.57 3.53
C LEU A 104 -2.64 9.48 3.63
N PRO A 105 -2.00 10.45 4.32
CA PRO A 105 -0.64 10.28 4.79
C PRO A 105 -0.56 9.13 5.80
N PHE A 106 0.46 8.29 5.66
CA PHE A 106 0.68 7.13 6.51
C PHE A 106 2.16 7.02 6.85
N LYS A 107 2.50 6.77 8.12
CA LYS A 107 3.89 6.62 8.55
C LYS A 107 4.17 5.19 8.92
N TRP A 108 5.13 4.58 8.25
CA TRP A 108 5.49 3.18 8.46
C TRP A 108 6.94 2.92 8.04
N MET A 109 7.63 2.04 8.78
CA MET A 109 9.05 1.72 8.54
C MET A 109 9.97 2.93 8.55
N GLU A 110 9.65 3.92 9.40
CA GLU A 110 10.35 5.21 9.51
C GLU A 110 10.32 6.05 8.22
N ALA A 111 9.43 5.74 7.28
CA ALA A 111 9.19 6.51 6.08
C ALA A 111 7.78 7.10 6.07
N ASP A 112 7.65 8.23 5.40
CA ASP A 112 6.36 8.84 5.10
C ASP A 112 5.85 8.24 3.78
N TRP A 113 4.64 7.70 3.83
CA TRP A 113 3.95 7.07 2.71
C TRP A 113 2.66 7.84 2.40
N THR A 114 2.28 7.84 1.13
CA THR A 114 0.90 8.12 0.73
C THR A 114 0.18 6.78 0.62
N CYS A 115 -0.84 6.58 1.44
CA CYS A 115 -1.72 5.41 1.37
C CYS A 115 -2.95 5.76 0.53
N VAL A 116 -3.29 4.89 -0.42
CA VAL A 116 -4.49 4.92 -1.24
C VAL A 116 -5.22 3.60 -1.03
N VAL A 117 -6.51 3.66 -0.73
CA VAL A 117 -7.38 2.51 -0.56
C VAL A 117 -8.42 2.54 -1.67
N GLN A 118 -8.49 1.47 -2.45
CA GLN A 118 -9.48 1.30 -3.50
C GLN A 118 -10.64 0.45 -2.98
N PHE A 119 -11.86 0.90 -3.25
CA PHE A 119 -13.09 0.26 -2.86
C PHE A 119 -13.81 -0.34 -4.07
N GLN A 120 -14.51 -1.44 -3.85
CA GLN A 120 -15.48 -2.00 -4.77
C GLN A 120 -16.64 -2.52 -3.93
N GLU A 121 -17.88 -2.20 -4.32
CA GLU A 121 -19.08 -2.59 -3.58
C GLU A 121 -19.01 -2.17 -2.08
N GLY A 122 -18.41 -1.00 -1.81
CA GLY A 122 -18.24 -0.44 -0.46
C GLY A 122 -17.18 -1.15 0.39
N LYS A 123 -16.33 -1.98 -0.20
CA LYS A 123 -15.29 -2.77 0.48
C LYS A 123 -13.92 -2.55 -0.12
N ALA A 124 -12.90 -2.39 0.73
CA ALA A 124 -11.52 -2.22 0.31
C ALA A 124 -11.03 -3.49 -0.41
N VAL A 125 -10.68 -3.35 -1.70
CA VAL A 125 -10.16 -4.42 -2.56
C VAL A 125 -8.67 -4.32 -2.81
N ALA A 126 -8.10 -3.13 -2.65
CA ALA A 126 -6.67 -2.89 -2.71
C ALA A 126 -6.24 -1.78 -1.75
N VAL A 127 -5.05 -1.94 -1.17
CA VAL A 127 -4.35 -0.93 -0.38
C VAL A 127 -3.00 -0.69 -1.04
N ILE A 128 -2.75 0.53 -1.50
CA ILE A 128 -1.53 0.93 -2.19
C ILE A 128 -0.79 1.97 -1.35
N LEU A 129 0.50 1.75 -1.10
CA LEU A 129 1.38 2.72 -0.47
C LEU A 129 2.41 3.20 -1.46
N TYR A 130 2.70 4.50 -1.40
CA TYR A 130 3.75 5.14 -2.18
C TYR A 130 4.73 5.86 -1.28
N ALA A 131 6.01 5.64 -1.50
CA ALA A 131 7.06 6.39 -0.83
C ALA A 131 8.18 6.72 -1.81
N ASN A 132 8.95 7.77 -1.48
CA ASN A 132 10.24 7.98 -2.09
C ASN A 132 11.15 6.79 -1.75
N MET A 133 11.80 6.24 -2.76
CA MET A 133 12.65 5.08 -2.59
C MET A 133 13.90 5.44 -1.77
N SER A 134 14.25 4.55 -0.85
CA SER A 134 15.57 4.51 -0.21
C SER A 134 15.97 3.07 0.07
N ASP A 135 17.27 2.75 -0.01
CA ASP A 135 17.76 1.39 0.24
C ASP A 135 17.32 0.82 1.60
N PRO A 136 17.36 1.59 2.72
CA PRO A 136 16.89 1.08 4.01
C PRO A 136 15.39 0.74 4.00
N LEU A 137 14.57 1.51 3.28
CA LEU A 137 13.14 1.29 3.22
C LEU A 137 12.81 0.00 2.46
N LEU A 138 13.46 -0.23 1.32
CA LEU A 138 13.24 -1.44 0.53
C LEU A 138 13.63 -2.71 1.32
N ALA A 139 14.76 -2.67 2.03
CA ALA A 139 15.17 -3.78 2.89
C ALA A 139 14.15 -4.07 3.99
N ARG A 140 13.63 -3.03 4.67
CA ARG A 140 12.62 -3.17 5.71
C ARG A 140 11.32 -3.79 5.18
N VAL A 141 10.87 -3.38 4.01
CA VAL A 141 9.69 -3.96 3.35
C VAL A 141 9.85 -5.46 3.12
N PHE A 142 11.02 -5.89 2.63
CA PHE A 142 11.28 -7.32 2.41
C PHE A 142 11.42 -8.11 3.71
N ASP A 143 12.05 -7.54 4.73
CA ASP A 143 12.19 -8.19 6.03
C ASP A 143 10.82 -8.37 6.72
N ASP A 144 9.93 -7.39 6.59
CA ASP A 144 8.55 -7.47 7.09
C ASP A 144 7.72 -8.50 6.34
N LEU A 145 7.74 -8.51 5.00
CA LEU A 145 7.09 -9.57 4.21
C LEU A 145 7.56 -10.96 4.63
N ARG A 146 8.86 -11.12 4.87
CA ARG A 146 9.42 -12.38 5.35
C ARG A 146 8.98 -12.72 6.76
N ALA A 147 8.89 -11.75 7.67
CA ALA A 147 8.38 -11.94 9.03
C ALA A 147 6.89 -12.30 9.06
N GLN A 148 6.13 -11.92 8.02
CA GLN A 148 4.72 -12.29 7.82
C GLN A 148 4.54 -13.63 7.08
N ASP A 149 5.57 -14.48 7.04
CA ASP A 149 5.56 -15.76 6.32
C ASP A 149 5.14 -15.63 4.83
N CYS A 150 5.48 -14.50 4.20
CA CYS A 150 5.28 -14.34 2.75
C CYS A 150 6.47 -14.91 1.97
N MET A 151 6.18 -15.37 0.76
CA MET A 151 7.14 -15.92 -0.17
C MET A 151 7.07 -15.21 -1.52
N PRO A 152 8.21 -14.85 -2.12
CA PRO A 152 8.23 -14.23 -3.43
C PRO A 152 7.88 -15.28 -4.50
N ILE A 153 6.89 -14.97 -5.33
CA ILE A 153 6.41 -15.84 -6.41
C ILE A 153 7.21 -15.58 -7.69
N THR A 154 7.40 -14.31 -8.03
CA THR A 154 8.06 -13.91 -9.28
C THR A 154 8.67 -12.51 -9.17
N VAL A 155 9.68 -12.26 -10.00
CA VAL A 155 10.28 -10.93 -10.21
C VAL A 155 10.01 -10.56 -11.67
N GLN A 156 9.46 -9.39 -11.90
CA GLN A 156 9.08 -8.89 -13.20
C GLN A 156 9.87 -7.63 -13.56
N PRO A 157 10.31 -7.48 -14.82
CA PRO A 157 10.27 -8.49 -15.88
C PRO A 157 11.10 -9.73 -15.53
N ALA A 158 10.67 -10.91 -15.99
CA ALA A 158 11.29 -12.19 -15.61
C ALA A 158 12.72 -12.37 -16.17
N MET A 159 13.10 -11.63 -17.21
CA MET A 159 14.43 -11.67 -17.84
C MET A 159 14.92 -13.09 -18.20
N GLY A 160 13.99 -13.97 -18.63
CA GLY A 160 14.29 -15.36 -18.96
C GLY A 160 14.44 -16.31 -17.76
N HIS A 161 14.23 -15.82 -16.53
CA HIS A 161 14.21 -16.65 -15.34
C HIS A 161 12.84 -17.29 -15.10
N ALA A 162 12.84 -18.55 -14.67
CA ALA A 162 11.65 -19.23 -14.16
C ALA A 162 11.11 -18.53 -12.90
N ASP A 163 9.83 -18.67 -12.59
CA ASP A 163 9.29 -18.15 -11.34
C ASP A 163 9.90 -18.81 -10.11
N LEU A 164 9.85 -18.13 -8.99
CA LEU A 164 10.50 -18.54 -7.76
C LEU A 164 9.82 -19.77 -7.13
N TYR A 165 8.49 -19.93 -7.26
CA TYR A 165 7.80 -21.15 -6.82
C TYR A 165 8.23 -22.40 -7.61
N GLN A 166 8.70 -22.23 -8.85
CA GLN A 166 9.25 -23.34 -9.64
C GLN A 166 10.61 -23.79 -9.11
N LEU A 167 11.38 -22.90 -8.48
CA LEU A 167 12.61 -23.28 -7.78
C LEU A 167 12.27 -24.17 -6.57
N ALA A 168 11.24 -23.82 -5.80
CA ALA A 168 10.78 -24.66 -4.69
C ALA A 168 10.32 -26.05 -5.17
N ALA A 169 9.64 -26.12 -6.33
CA ALA A 169 9.25 -27.39 -6.94
C ALA A 169 10.46 -28.28 -7.32
N GLN A 170 11.61 -27.67 -7.60
CA GLN A 170 12.90 -28.33 -7.87
C GLN A 170 13.66 -28.72 -6.59
N GLY A 171 13.07 -28.50 -5.41
CA GLY A 171 13.67 -28.85 -4.12
C GLY A 171 14.54 -27.75 -3.51
N LYS A 172 14.46 -26.51 -4.02
CA LYS A 172 15.10 -25.35 -3.39
C LYS A 172 14.40 -24.97 -2.10
N SER A 173 15.19 -24.58 -1.10
CA SER A 173 14.65 -24.08 0.17
C SER A 173 14.02 -22.70 0.00
N ASP A 174 13.22 -22.28 0.99
CA ASP A 174 12.65 -20.94 1.04
C ASP A 174 13.75 -19.86 0.99
N ASP A 175 14.86 -20.09 1.70
CA ASP A 175 16.03 -19.18 1.71
C ASP A 175 16.71 -19.08 0.35
N GLU A 176 16.80 -20.18 -0.39
CA GLU A 176 17.31 -20.17 -1.75
C GLU A 176 16.37 -19.39 -2.69
N CYS A 177 15.05 -19.48 -2.49
CA CYS A 177 14.07 -18.69 -3.25
C CYS A 177 14.20 -17.19 -2.97
N TRP A 178 14.32 -16.80 -1.70
CA TRP A 178 14.59 -15.41 -1.29
C TRP A 178 15.93 -14.89 -1.82
N THR A 179 16.97 -15.72 -1.79
CA THR A 179 18.29 -15.38 -2.36
C THR A 179 18.20 -15.18 -3.87
N ALA A 180 17.47 -16.05 -4.58
CA ALA A 180 17.24 -15.92 -6.01
C ALA A 180 16.47 -14.64 -6.37
N MET A 181 15.46 -14.26 -5.58
CA MET A 181 14.76 -12.98 -5.72
C MET A 181 15.72 -11.80 -5.59
N ARG A 182 16.50 -11.73 -4.50
CA ARG A 182 17.48 -10.63 -4.28
C ARG A 182 18.50 -10.54 -5.41
N LYS A 183 18.99 -11.68 -5.92
CA LYS A 183 19.92 -11.72 -7.05
C LYS A 183 19.31 -11.14 -8.33
N ARG A 184 18.03 -11.42 -8.60
CA ARG A 184 17.31 -10.85 -9.76
C ARG A 184 17.11 -9.36 -9.60
N LEU A 185 16.73 -8.89 -8.40
CA LEU A 185 16.61 -7.47 -8.10
C LEU A 185 17.93 -6.70 -8.29
N ASN A 186 19.06 -7.30 -7.91
CA ASN A 186 20.37 -6.66 -8.08
C ASN A 186 20.77 -6.45 -9.55
N VAL A 187 20.11 -7.12 -10.50
CA VAL A 187 20.32 -6.81 -11.94
C VAL A 187 19.68 -5.47 -12.28
N PHE A 188 18.52 -5.15 -11.70
CA PHE A 188 17.78 -3.91 -11.94
C PHE A 188 18.41 -2.70 -11.25
N SER A 189 19.01 -2.87 -10.07
CA SER A 189 19.73 -1.77 -9.38
C SER A 189 20.94 -1.27 -10.19
N THR A 190 21.47 -2.08 -11.10
CA THR A 190 22.57 -1.70 -11.99
C THR A 190 22.12 -1.14 -13.34
N ALA A 191 20.81 -1.21 -13.64
CA ALA A 191 20.24 -0.64 -14.86
C ALA A 191 19.85 0.82 -14.60
N THR A 192 20.37 1.74 -15.39
CA THR A 192 20.07 3.18 -15.31
C THR A 192 18.62 3.53 -15.64
N GLU A 193 17.88 2.61 -16.25
CA GLU A 193 16.46 2.72 -16.58
C GLU A 193 15.78 1.38 -16.29
N GLY A 194 14.74 1.38 -15.47
CA GLY A 194 13.97 0.16 -15.21
C GLY A 194 13.07 0.25 -13.98
N ALA A 195 11.82 -0.17 -14.16
CA ALA A 195 10.95 -0.57 -13.07
C ALA A 195 11.00 -2.09 -12.93
N CYS A 196 11.03 -2.58 -11.70
CA CYS A 196 10.86 -4.00 -11.42
C CYS A 196 9.81 -4.22 -10.35
N SER A 197 9.04 -5.29 -10.48
CA SER A 197 8.00 -5.64 -9.53
C SER A 197 8.25 -7.03 -8.97
N VAL A 198 8.03 -7.22 -7.68
CA VAL A 198 8.07 -8.54 -7.05
C VAL A 198 6.70 -8.83 -6.47
N LEU A 199 6.14 -9.98 -6.85
CA LEU A 199 4.90 -10.46 -6.25
C LEU A 199 5.21 -11.44 -5.12
N PHE A 200 4.50 -11.32 -4.02
CA PHE A 200 4.55 -12.21 -2.87
C PHE A 200 3.17 -12.75 -2.53
N THR A 201 3.16 -13.92 -1.92
CA THR A 201 1.95 -14.54 -1.37
C THR A 201 2.28 -15.23 -0.05
N THR A 202 1.29 -15.73 0.67
CA THR A 202 1.48 -16.55 1.87
C THR A 202 2.33 -17.80 1.57
N GLN A 203 3.10 -18.29 2.54
CA GLN A 203 3.90 -19.51 2.36
C GLN A 203 3.03 -20.72 1.97
N GLY A 204 1.80 -20.80 2.50
CA GLY A 204 0.84 -21.83 2.17
C GLY A 204 0.47 -21.82 0.68
N PHE A 205 0.05 -20.66 0.15
CA PHE A 205 -0.27 -20.53 -1.26
C PHE A 205 0.97 -20.73 -2.15
N PHE A 206 2.14 -20.24 -1.74
CA PHE A 206 3.40 -20.49 -2.46
C PHE A 206 3.73 -21.98 -2.61
N LYS A 207 3.58 -22.77 -1.53
CA LYS A 207 3.77 -24.22 -1.56
C LYS A 207 2.73 -24.92 -2.43
N ALA A 208 1.48 -24.45 -2.40
CA ALA A 208 0.43 -24.96 -3.28
C ALA A 208 0.79 -24.70 -4.76
N LEU A 209 1.22 -23.49 -5.12
CA LEU A 209 1.72 -23.14 -6.46
C LEU A 209 2.92 -24.02 -6.86
N ALA A 210 3.88 -24.26 -5.96
CA ALA A 210 5.00 -25.14 -6.25
C ALA A 210 4.56 -26.58 -6.57
N SER A 211 3.46 -27.06 -5.98
CA SER A 211 2.94 -28.40 -6.23
C SER A 211 2.35 -28.57 -7.64
N THR A 212 1.85 -27.49 -8.27
CA THR A 212 1.27 -27.54 -9.63
C THR A 212 2.31 -27.84 -10.70
N VAL A 213 3.59 -27.56 -10.44
CA VAL A 213 4.69 -27.85 -11.37
C VAL A 213 4.79 -29.34 -11.69
N LYS A 214 4.47 -30.20 -10.71
CA LYS A 214 4.47 -31.67 -10.88
C LYS A 214 3.12 -32.20 -11.33
N ASP A 215 2.05 -31.47 -11.05
CA ASP A 215 0.68 -31.85 -11.39
C ASP A 215 -0.13 -30.62 -11.83
N PRO A 216 0.01 -30.20 -13.10
CA PRO A 216 -0.67 -29.01 -13.61
C PRO A 216 -2.19 -29.10 -13.57
N SER A 217 -2.75 -30.31 -13.48
CA SER A 217 -4.21 -30.53 -13.42
C SER A 217 -4.86 -29.91 -12.17
N LYS A 218 -4.07 -29.64 -11.12
CA LYS A 218 -4.53 -29.03 -9.87
C LYS A 218 -4.47 -27.51 -9.85
N GLU A 219 -3.90 -26.88 -10.88
CA GLU A 219 -3.67 -25.43 -10.89
C GLU A 219 -4.97 -24.66 -10.64
N GLU A 220 -6.03 -24.94 -11.40
CA GLU A 220 -7.32 -24.24 -11.28
C GLU A 220 -7.95 -24.39 -9.89
N ALA A 221 -7.89 -25.60 -9.31
CA ALA A 221 -8.40 -25.86 -7.96
C ALA A 221 -7.63 -25.06 -6.90
N ILE A 222 -6.29 -25.04 -7.00
CA ILE A 222 -5.42 -24.28 -6.10
C ILE A 222 -5.68 -22.77 -6.23
N LEU A 223 -5.76 -22.25 -7.45
CA LEU A 223 -6.06 -20.83 -7.65
C LEU A 223 -7.43 -20.43 -7.09
N THR A 224 -8.41 -21.34 -7.18
CA THR A 224 -9.76 -21.13 -6.63
C THR A 224 -9.73 -21.15 -5.09
N GLU A 225 -9.05 -22.12 -4.48
CA GLU A 225 -8.91 -22.24 -3.02
C GLU A 225 -8.25 -20.99 -2.41
N HIS A 226 -7.27 -20.42 -3.11
CA HIS A 226 -6.52 -19.25 -2.65
C HIS A 226 -7.07 -17.91 -3.16
N THR A 227 -8.29 -17.87 -3.72
CA THR A 227 -8.91 -16.63 -4.24
C THR A 227 -8.91 -15.50 -3.21
N ALA A 228 -9.15 -15.80 -1.94
CA ALA A 228 -9.21 -14.80 -0.89
C ALA A 228 -7.83 -14.39 -0.36
N ASP A 229 -6.79 -15.19 -0.61
CA ASP A 229 -5.48 -14.99 0.01
C ASP A 229 -4.85 -13.65 -0.41
N PRO A 230 -4.18 -12.97 0.54
CA PRO A 230 -3.52 -11.73 0.24
C PRO A 230 -2.34 -11.97 -0.70
N VAL A 231 -2.22 -11.08 -1.66
CA VAL A 231 -1.09 -10.97 -2.58
C VAL A 231 -0.50 -9.59 -2.39
N TYR A 232 0.82 -9.57 -2.30
CA TYR A 232 1.58 -8.35 -2.11
C TYR A 232 2.38 -8.07 -3.38
N ALA A 233 2.43 -6.83 -3.82
CA ALA A 233 3.32 -6.43 -4.90
C ALA A 233 4.20 -5.27 -4.45
N VAL A 234 5.52 -5.43 -4.64
CA VAL A 234 6.50 -4.39 -4.39
C VAL A 234 7.02 -3.94 -5.73
N ASN A 235 6.63 -2.74 -6.17
CA ASN A 235 7.14 -2.13 -7.39
C ASN A 235 8.23 -1.12 -7.07
N ILE A 236 9.36 -1.26 -7.73
CA ILE A 236 10.58 -0.48 -7.53
C ILE A 236 10.84 0.24 -8.85
N ASP A 237 10.55 1.54 -8.89
CA ASP A 237 10.82 2.39 -10.04
C ASP A 237 12.02 3.27 -9.74
N MET A 238 13.19 2.85 -10.25
CA MET A 238 14.45 3.57 -10.06
C MET A 238 14.42 4.94 -10.75
N SER A 239 13.68 5.05 -11.88
CA SER A 239 13.62 6.29 -12.67
C SER A 239 12.77 7.36 -12.00
N ALA A 240 11.67 6.95 -11.37
CA ALA A 240 10.79 7.83 -10.60
C ALA A 240 11.25 8.01 -9.14
N ASN A 241 12.33 7.33 -8.72
CA ASN A 241 12.74 7.22 -7.32
C ASN A 241 11.56 6.84 -6.41
N GLN A 242 10.73 5.91 -6.85
CA GLN A 242 9.46 5.57 -6.23
C GLN A 242 9.42 4.10 -5.83
N LEU A 243 8.95 3.86 -4.62
CA LEU A 243 8.59 2.54 -4.11
C LEU A 243 7.06 2.47 -3.97
N THR A 244 6.44 1.49 -4.61
CA THR A 244 5.03 1.16 -4.42
C THR A 244 4.90 -0.17 -3.70
N TYR A 245 4.09 -0.20 -2.65
CA TYR A 245 3.72 -1.43 -1.95
C TYR A 245 2.21 -1.62 -2.04
N LEU A 246 1.77 -2.71 -2.65
CA LEU A 246 0.36 -3.04 -2.87
C LEU A 246 0.00 -4.28 -2.05
N ILE A 247 -1.18 -4.25 -1.41
CA ILE A 247 -1.89 -5.43 -0.93
C ILE A 247 -3.23 -5.54 -1.66
N THR A 248 -3.55 -6.73 -2.13
CA THR A 248 -4.87 -7.08 -2.67
C THR A 248 -5.13 -8.58 -2.49
N SER A 249 -6.26 -9.09 -2.98
CA SER A 249 -6.53 -10.54 -2.98
C SER A 249 -6.17 -11.16 -4.34
N TRP A 250 -5.79 -12.43 -4.33
CA TRP A 250 -5.53 -13.16 -5.58
C TRP A 250 -6.71 -13.10 -6.55
N GLY A 251 -7.92 -13.32 -6.04
CA GLY A 251 -9.16 -13.30 -6.80
C GLY A 251 -9.47 -11.96 -7.46
N PHE A 252 -8.91 -10.87 -6.93
CA PHE A 252 -9.06 -9.55 -7.52
C PHE A 252 -8.11 -9.36 -8.70
N ILE A 253 -6.85 -9.78 -8.58
CA ILE A 253 -5.84 -9.64 -9.65
C ILE A 253 -5.92 -10.73 -10.73
N SER A 254 -6.61 -11.84 -10.46
CA SER A 254 -6.76 -12.94 -11.41
C SER A 254 -7.93 -12.75 -12.38
N LYS A 255 -8.86 -11.84 -12.08
CA LYS A 255 -10.01 -11.47 -12.92
C LYS A 255 -9.59 -10.48 -13.99
#